data_AF-A0A0K2ZLU2-F1
#
_entry.id   AF-A0A0K2ZLU2-F1
#
_cell.length_a   1.000
_cell.length_b   1.000
_cell.length_c   1.000
_cell.angle_alpha   90.00
_cell.angle_beta   90.00
_cell.angle_gamma   90.00
#
_symmetry.space_group_name_H-M   'P 1'
#
loop_
_entity.id
_entity.type
_entity.pdbx_description
1 polymer ?
#
loop_
_entity_poly.entity_id
_entity_poly.type
_entity_poly.pdbx_seq_one_letter_code
_entity_poly.pdbx_strand_id
1 'polypeptide(L)'
;MGQLGLSLNVMSLGGLALATGLVVDDSIVVLESIAKARERGLSILDAAIAGTREVSMAVVASTLTTIAVFLPLVFVEGVAGQLFRDQALTVAIAIAISLVVSMTLIPMLSSLKGRPPLAFPAEPEQPHWQPQRGWRGCWRCC
;
A
#
# COMPACT_ATOMS: atom_id res chain seq x y z
N MET A 1 -6.72 24.50 -8.81
CA MET A 1 -6.78 23.74 -10.09
C MET A 1 -6.64 24.62 -11.34
N GLY A 2 -6.09 25.85 -11.25
CA GLY A 2 -5.84 26.72 -12.43
C GLY A 2 -4.37 27.08 -12.70
N GLN A 3 -3.43 26.59 -11.88
CA GLN A 3 -2.00 26.94 -12.00
C GLN A 3 -1.12 25.86 -12.66
N LEU A 4 -1.67 24.68 -12.98
CA LEU A 4 -0.89 23.55 -13.51
C LEU A 4 -1.24 23.09 -14.93
N GLY A 5 -2.20 23.72 -15.63
CA GLY A 5 -2.47 23.40 -17.04
C GLY A 5 -2.87 21.95 -17.34
N LEU A 6 -3.20 21.15 -16.31
CA LEU A 6 -3.62 19.76 -16.47
C LEU A 6 -5.08 19.74 -16.92
N SER A 7 -5.33 19.40 -18.18
CA SER A 7 -6.68 19.08 -18.64
C SER A 7 -7.10 17.73 -18.02
N LEU A 8 -8.39 17.60 -17.67
CA LEU A 8 -8.97 16.31 -17.30
C LEU A 8 -9.00 15.42 -18.56
N ASN A 9 -7.85 14.83 -18.87
CA ASN A 9 -7.63 13.90 -19.96
C ASN A 9 -7.58 12.47 -19.41
N VAL A 10 -7.83 11.48 -20.25
CA VAL A 10 -7.78 10.04 -19.89
C VAL A 10 -6.47 9.68 -19.19
N MET A 11 -5.37 10.33 -19.57
CA MET A 11 -4.06 10.16 -18.96
C MET A 11 -3.96 10.71 -17.52
N SER A 12 -4.55 11.88 -17.24
CA SER A 12 -4.62 12.42 -15.87
C SER A 12 -5.53 11.58 -14.98
N LEU A 13 -6.64 11.08 -15.52
CA LEU A 13 -7.52 10.14 -14.84
C LEU A 13 -6.80 8.82 -14.51
N GLY A 14 -5.97 8.32 -15.44
CA GLY A 14 -5.11 7.15 -15.21
C GLY A 14 -4.06 7.39 -14.11
N GLY A 15 -3.44 8.57 -14.09
CA GLY A 15 -2.52 8.97 -13.02
C GLY A 15 -3.20 9.04 -11.65
N LEU A 16 -4.42 9.57 -11.57
CA LEU A 16 -5.21 9.60 -10.34
C LEU A 16 -5.61 8.19 -9.88
N ALA A 17 -6.00 7.29 -10.79
CA ALA A 17 -6.33 5.90 -10.46
C ALA A 17 -5.12 5.12 -9.93
N LEU A 18 -3.92 5.36 -10.49
CA LEU A 18 -2.68 4.81 -9.95
C LEU A 18 -2.34 5.41 -8.57
N ALA A 19 -2.48 6.72 -8.44
CA ALA A 19 -2.21 7.42 -7.18
C ALA A 19 -3.06 6.88 -6.03
N THR A 20 -4.35 6.60 -6.23
CA THR A 20 -5.20 6.03 -5.18
C THR A 20 -4.75 4.65 -4.74
N GLY A 21 -4.33 3.79 -5.68
CA GLY A 21 -3.79 2.46 -5.36
C GLY A 21 -2.53 2.53 -4.50
N LEU A 22 -1.60 3.42 -4.86
CA LEU A 22 -0.36 3.61 -4.11
C LEU A 22 -0.60 4.19 -2.71
N VAL A 23 -1.58 5.09 -2.55
CA VAL A 23 -1.94 5.65 -1.24
C VAL A 23 -2.52 4.59 -0.31
N VAL A 24 -3.36 3.71 -0.85
CA VAL A 24 -4.01 2.66 -0.07
C VAL A 24 -3.03 1.54 0.31
N ASP A 25 -2.04 1.22 -0.54
CA ASP A 25 -1.02 0.21 -0.26
C ASP A 25 -0.18 0.54 1.00
N ASP A 26 0.44 1.73 1.03
CA ASP A 26 1.23 2.17 2.19
C ASP A 26 0.38 2.21 3.48
N SER A 27 -0.91 2.55 3.33
CA SER A 27 -1.85 2.65 4.44
C SER A 27 -2.23 1.29 5.02
N ILE A 28 -2.45 0.30 4.15
CA ILE A 28 -2.80 -1.07 4.54
C ILE A 28 -1.65 -1.71 5.31
N VAL A 29 -0.41 -1.59 4.81
CA VAL A 29 0.78 -2.19 5.45
C VAL A 29 0.96 -1.70 6.90
N VAL A 30 0.80 -0.39 7.13
CA VAL A 30 0.91 0.18 8.48
C VAL A 30 -0.24 -0.27 9.37
N LEU A 31 -1.48 -0.26 8.86
CA LEU A 31 -2.64 -0.69 9.62
C LEU A 31 -2.56 -2.17 10.03
N GLU A 32 -2.10 -3.03 9.12
CA GLU A 32 -1.95 -4.47 9.39
C GLU A 32 -0.91 -4.73 10.47
N SER A 33 0.21 -4.01 10.46
CA SER A 33 1.22 -4.11 11.53
C SER A 33 0.67 -3.67 12.89
N ILE A 34 -0.11 -2.59 12.94
CA ILE A 34 -0.78 -2.13 14.16
C ILE A 34 -1.82 -3.14 14.63
N ALA A 35 -2.61 -3.71 13.72
CA ALA A 35 -3.60 -4.76 14.03
C ALA A 35 -2.91 -6.00 14.62
N LYS A 36 -1.82 -6.46 14.00
CA LYS A 36 -0.99 -7.57 14.50
C LYS A 36 -0.38 -7.26 15.86
N ALA A 37 0.06 -6.01 16.10
CA ALA A 37 0.52 -5.57 17.41
C ALA A 37 -0.58 -5.61 18.47
N ARG A 38 -1.83 -5.26 18.12
CA ARG A 38 -2.99 -5.40 19.01
C ARG A 38 -3.33 -6.85 19.31
N GLU A 39 -3.24 -7.76 18.34
CA GLU A 39 -3.45 -9.19 18.54
C GLU A 39 -2.43 -9.81 19.49
N ARG A 40 -1.20 -9.28 19.52
CA ARG A 40 -0.17 -9.63 20.51
C ARG A 40 -0.49 -9.13 21.93
N GLY A 41 -1.63 -8.46 22.15
CA GLY A 41 -2.09 -7.99 23.46
C GLY A 41 -1.56 -6.62 23.88
N LEU A 42 -0.91 -5.87 22.99
CA LEU A 42 -0.42 -4.53 23.27
C LEU A 42 -1.59 -3.54 23.47
N SER A 43 -1.37 -2.53 24.32
CA SER A 43 -2.32 -1.44 24.50
C SER A 43 -2.48 -0.66 23.18
N ILE A 44 -3.59 0.07 23.02
CA ILE A 44 -3.92 0.78 21.78
C ILE A 44 -2.78 1.73 21.34
N LEU A 45 -2.18 2.43 22.29
CA LEU A 45 -1.08 3.36 22.06
C LEU A 45 0.21 2.62 21.74
N ASP A 46 0.53 1.58 22.52
CA ASP A 46 1.77 0.81 22.32
C ASP A 46 1.75 0.05 21.00
N ALA A 47 0.58 -0.48 20.60
CA ALA A 47 0.39 -1.15 19.32
C ALA A 47 0.58 -0.19 18.13
N ALA A 48 0.08 1.05 18.23
CA ALA A 48 0.28 2.06 17.21
C ALA A 48 1.78 2.40 17.05
N ILE A 49 2.49 2.63 18.15
CA ILE A 49 3.92 3.00 18.12
C ILE A 49 4.77 1.81 17.65
N ALA A 50 4.57 0.62 18.23
CA ALA A 50 5.35 -0.56 17.90
C ALA A 50 5.09 -1.03 16.46
N GLY A 51 3.82 -1.08 16.05
CA GLY A 51 3.42 -1.52 14.72
C GLY A 51 3.99 -0.61 13.63
N THR A 52 3.90 0.71 13.79
CA THR A 52 4.46 1.67 12.81
C THR A 52 5.98 1.61 12.75
N ARG A 53 6.67 1.42 13.89
CA ARG A 53 8.14 1.32 13.93
C ARG A 53 8.65 0.02 13.30
N GLU A 54 7.88 -1.07 13.37
CA GLU A 54 8.23 -2.36 12.78
C GLU A 54 8.25 -2.30 11.24
N VAL A 55 7.32 -1.55 10.63
CA VAL A 55 7.18 -1.48 9.16
C VAL A 55 7.78 -0.24 8.51
N SER A 56 8.26 0.74 9.27
CA SER A 56 8.74 2.02 8.72
C SER A 56 9.78 1.86 7.62
N MET A 57 10.75 0.94 7.82
CA MET A 57 11.77 0.65 6.81
C MET A 57 11.21 -0.07 5.58
N ALA A 58 10.22 -0.94 5.76
CA ALA A 58 9.59 -1.66 4.67
C ALA A 58 8.79 -0.72 3.76
N VAL A 59 8.01 0.19 4.35
CA VAL A 59 7.23 1.19 3.60
C VAL A 59 8.17 2.12 2.83
N VAL A 60 9.22 2.65 3.46
CA VAL A 60 10.22 3.50 2.78
C VAL A 60 10.91 2.77 1.62
N ALA A 61 11.24 1.47 1.79
CA ALA A 61 11.82 0.67 0.73
C ALA A 61 10.84 0.47 -0.44
N SER A 62 9.56 0.24 -0.17
CA SER A 62 8.49 0.17 -1.19
C SER A 62 8.36 1.48 -1.96
N THR A 63 8.38 2.62 -1.26
CA THR A 63 8.33 3.94 -1.89
C THR A 63 9.55 4.17 -2.80
N LEU A 64 10.75 3.78 -2.34
CA LEU A 64 11.99 3.89 -3.12
C LEU A 64 11.98 3.03 -4.39
N THR A 65 11.46 1.80 -4.32
CA THR A 65 11.35 0.95 -5.53
C THR A 65 10.36 1.54 -6.53
N THR A 66 9.24 2.11 -6.05
CA THR A 66 8.29 2.84 -6.89
C THR A 66 8.96 4.03 -7.58
N ILE A 67 9.71 4.84 -6.83
CA ILE A 67 10.50 5.95 -7.41
C ILE A 67 11.48 5.42 -8.46
N ALA A 68 12.20 4.33 -8.19
CA ALA A 68 13.16 3.74 -9.12
C ALA A 68 12.51 3.26 -10.43
N VAL A 69 11.27 2.79 -10.39
CA VAL A 69 10.48 2.43 -11.57
C VAL A 69 10.08 3.66 -12.40
N PHE A 70 9.70 4.76 -11.73
CA PHE A 70 9.26 5.97 -12.41
C PHE A 70 10.39 6.94 -12.80
N LEU A 71 11.55 6.85 -12.16
CA LEU A 71 12.72 7.68 -12.43
C LEU A 71 13.19 7.62 -13.91
N PRO A 72 13.36 6.45 -14.55
CA PRO A 72 13.81 6.39 -15.94
C PRO A 72 12.79 6.99 -16.92
N LEU A 73 11.49 6.99 -16.57
CA LEU A 73 10.43 7.55 -17.41
C LEU A 73 10.54 9.07 -17.58
N VAL A 74 11.19 9.78 -16.64
CA VAL A 74 11.42 11.22 -16.74
C VAL A 74 12.42 11.59 -17.85
N PHE A 75 13.31 10.66 -18.20
CA PHE A 75 14.32 10.86 -19.24
C PHE A 75 13.85 10.43 -20.64
N VAL A 76 12.61 9.96 -20.78
CA VAL A 76 12.04 9.59 -22.07
C VAL A 76 11.63 10.84 -22.84
N GLU A 77 12.11 10.96 -24.07
CA GLU A 77 11.79 12.07 -24.97
C GLU A 77 10.66 11.74 -25.95
N GLY A 78 10.09 12.78 -26.57
CA GLY A 78 9.03 12.66 -27.57
C GLY A 78 7.61 12.73 -27.00
N VAL A 79 6.63 12.41 -27.85
CA VAL A 79 5.19 12.50 -27.51
C VAL A 79 4.83 11.58 -26.34
N ALA A 80 5.44 10.38 -26.29
CA ALA A 80 5.30 9.47 -25.17
C ALA A 80 5.90 10.05 -23.87
N GLY A 81 7.05 10.74 -23.95
CA GLY A 81 7.71 11.38 -22.82
C GLY A 81 6.86 12.46 -22.15
N GLN A 82 6.24 13.35 -22.94
CA GLN A 82 5.31 14.36 -22.40
C GLN A 82 4.15 13.71 -21.65
N LEU A 83 3.62 12.60 -22.17
CA LEU A 83 2.50 11.89 -21.61
C LEU A 83 2.87 11.22 -20.26
N PHE A 84 4.03 10.58 -20.18
CA PHE A 84 4.53 9.98 -18.95
C PHE A 84 4.98 11.00 -17.91
N ARG A 85 5.36 12.22 -18.33
CA ARG A 85 5.80 13.28 -17.41
C ARG A 85 4.69 13.73 -16.48
N ASP A 86 3.47 13.92 -17.00
CA ASP A 86 2.29 14.30 -16.20
C ASP A 86 1.90 13.18 -15.23
N GLN A 87 1.97 11.93 -15.68
CA GLN A 87 1.68 10.76 -14.86
C GLN A 87 2.73 10.57 -13.75
N ALA A 88 4.02 10.68 -14.09
CA ALA A 88 5.13 10.55 -13.15
C ALA A 88 5.07 11.63 -12.06
N LEU A 89 4.73 12.87 -12.42
CA LEU A 89 4.59 13.97 -11.46
C LEU A 89 3.41 13.74 -10.50
N THR A 90 2.29 13.24 -11.02
CA THR A 90 1.12 12.87 -10.19
C THR A 90 1.46 11.76 -9.21
N VAL A 91 2.10 10.69 -9.70
CA VAL A 91 2.49 9.54 -8.87
C VAL A 91 3.52 9.94 -7.82
N ALA A 92 4.55 10.69 -8.19
CA ALA A 92 5.60 11.14 -7.27
C ALA A 92 5.05 11.99 -6.11
N ILE A 93 4.12 12.90 -6.40
CA ILE A 93 3.44 13.70 -5.37
C ILE A 93 2.55 12.80 -4.52
N ALA A 94 1.82 11.88 -5.13
CA ALA A 94 0.92 10.97 -4.42
C ALA A 94 1.65 10.08 -3.42
N ILE A 95 2.76 9.43 -3.81
CA ILE A 95 3.56 8.59 -2.91
C ILE A 95 4.25 9.40 -1.81
N ALA A 96 4.72 10.61 -2.10
CA ALA A 96 5.29 11.48 -1.08
C ALA A 96 4.25 11.86 0.00
N ILE A 97 3.03 12.22 -0.43
CA ILE A 97 1.93 12.54 0.48
C ILE A 97 1.46 11.27 1.21
N SER A 98 1.34 10.14 0.50
CA SER A 98 0.96 8.83 1.04
C SER A 98 1.84 8.43 2.20
N LEU A 99 3.17 8.47 2.01
CA LEU A 99 4.14 8.09 3.03
C LEU A 99 3.96 8.92 4.31
N VAL A 100 3.76 10.24 4.17
CA VAL A 100 3.50 11.13 5.31
C VAL A 100 2.18 10.75 5.98
N VAL A 101 1.09 10.63 5.21
CA VAL A 101 -0.24 10.32 5.74
C VAL A 101 -0.26 8.96 6.44
N SER A 102 0.34 7.93 5.85
CA SER A 102 0.40 6.59 6.43
C SER A 102 1.21 6.57 7.73
N MET A 103 2.34 7.27 7.79
CA MET A 103 3.17 7.31 9.01
C MET A 103 2.60 8.21 10.12
N THR A 104 1.80 9.24 9.80
CA THR A 104 1.29 10.17 10.82
C THR A 104 -0.19 9.98 11.13
N LEU A 105 -1.04 9.91 10.11
CA LEU A 105 -2.49 9.92 10.27
C LEU A 105 -3.00 8.58 10.77
N ILE A 106 -2.52 7.47 10.22
CA ILE A 106 -3.00 6.13 10.58
C ILE A 106 -2.67 5.75 12.03
N PRO A 107 -1.45 5.98 12.55
CA PRO A 107 -1.14 5.66 13.94
C PRO A 107 -1.91 6.57 14.90
N MET A 108 -2.09 7.85 14.53
CA MET A 108 -2.90 8.79 15.30
C MET A 108 -4.37 8.37 15.36
N LEU A 109 -4.98 8.02 14.23
CA LEU A 109 -6.36 7.51 14.17
C LEU A 109 -6.51 6.17 14.89
N SER A 110 -5.52 5.29 14.78
CA SER A 110 -5.50 4.00 15.48
C SER A 110 -5.33 4.14 17.00
N SER A 111 -4.71 5.24 17.44
CA SER A 111 -4.53 5.57 18.86
C SER A 111 -5.80 6.14 19.51
N LEU A 112 -6.66 6.80 18.72
CA LEU A 112 -7.93 7.32 19.18
C LEU A 112 -8.84 6.16 19.56
N LYS A 113 -9.58 6.31 20.67
CA LYS A 113 -10.39 5.28 21.34
C LYS A 113 -11.68 4.93 20.55
N GLY A 114 -11.57 4.72 19.25
CA GLY A 114 -12.57 4.06 18.43
C GLY A 114 -12.42 2.55 18.56
N ARG A 115 -13.51 1.86 18.90
CA ARG A 115 -13.56 0.40 18.71
C ARG A 115 -13.22 0.12 17.24
N PRO A 116 -12.28 -0.78 16.90
CA PRO A 116 -12.06 -1.13 15.51
C PRO A 116 -13.37 -1.71 14.96
N PRO A 117 -14.06 -1.04 14.01
CA PRO A 117 -15.32 -1.55 13.45
C PRO A 117 -15.08 -2.75 12.51
N LEU A 118 -13.81 -2.98 12.15
CA LEU A 118 -13.34 -3.91 11.14
C LEU A 118 -12.42 -4.98 11.74
N ALA A 119 -12.65 -5.37 13.00
CA ALA A 119 -12.16 -6.69 13.41
C ALA A 119 -12.93 -7.71 12.58
N PHE A 120 -12.32 -8.17 11.48
CA PHE A 120 -12.84 -9.32 10.76
C PHE A 120 -13.01 -10.43 11.79
N PRO A 121 -14.14 -11.17 11.77
CA PRO A 121 -14.27 -12.36 12.60
C PRO A 121 -13.00 -13.19 12.40
N ALA A 122 -12.33 -13.57 13.50
CA ALA A 122 -11.15 -14.40 13.42
C ALA A 122 -11.47 -15.56 12.46
N GLU A 123 -10.69 -15.67 11.38
CA GLU A 123 -10.86 -16.75 10.42
C GLU A 123 -10.85 -18.04 11.25
N PRO A 124 -11.94 -18.84 11.25
CA PRO A 124 -11.97 -20.07 12.01
C PRO A 124 -10.77 -20.90 11.55
N GLU A 125 -10.03 -21.46 12.52
CA GLU A 125 -8.83 -22.26 12.29
C GLU A 125 -9.02 -23.15 11.06
N GLN A 126 -8.41 -22.74 9.93
CA GLN A 126 -8.54 -23.47 8.69
C GLN A 126 -7.97 -24.86 8.96
N PRO A 127 -8.73 -25.95 8.78
CA PRO A 127 -8.23 -27.28 9.05
C PRO A 127 -6.94 -27.46 8.26
N HIS A 128 -5.88 -27.84 8.97
CA HIS A 128 -4.58 -28.16 8.41
C HIS A 128 -4.79 -29.05 7.20
N TRP A 129 -4.49 -28.54 6.01
CA TRP A 129 -4.54 -29.34 4.80
C TRP A 129 -3.50 -30.46 4.97
N GLN A 130 -3.98 -31.66 5.34
CA GLN A 130 -3.18 -32.86 5.27
C GLN A 130 -3.14 -33.25 3.79
N PRO A 131 -1.98 -33.18 3.11
CA PRO A 131 -1.86 -33.76 1.78
C PRO A 131 -2.26 -35.23 1.88
N GLN A 132 -3.44 -35.58 1.39
CA GLN A 132 -3.79 -36.97 1.22
C GLN A 132 -2.75 -37.55 0.26
N ARG A 133 -1.92 -38.47 0.78
CA ARG A 133 -0.84 -39.17 0.08
C ARG A 133 -1.28 -39.97 -1.17
N GLY A 134 -2.52 -39.80 -1.64
CA GLY A 134 -3.09 -40.45 -2.84
C GLY A 134 -2.74 -39.79 -4.17
N TRP A 135 -2.16 -38.59 -4.19
CA TRP A 135 -1.88 -37.82 -5.41
C TRP A 135 -0.57 -38.17 -6.15
N ARG A 136 -0.07 -39.41 -6.01
CA ARG A 136 1.03 -39.91 -6.86
C ARG A 136 0.54 -40.54 -8.18
N GLY A 137 -0.77 -40.77 -8.35
CA GLY A 137 -1.35 -41.41 -9.54
C GLY A 137 -1.92 -40.48 -10.61
N CYS A 138 -2.13 -39.19 -10.32
CA CYS A 138 -2.85 -38.26 -11.21
C CYS A 138 -1.93 -37.39 -12.10
N TRP A 139 -0.59 -37.53 -11.98
CA TRP A 139 0.39 -36.80 -12.81
C TRP A 139 0.64 -37.42 -14.19
N ARG A 140 -0.19 -38.38 -14.63
CA ARG A 140 0.04 -39.17 -15.86
C ARG A 140 -1.08 -39.03 -16.90
N CYS A 141 -2.07 -38.17 -16.64
CA CYS A 141 -3.21 -37.90 -17.54
C CYS A 141 -3.34 -36.43 -17.95
N CYS A 142 -2.32 -35.60 -17.72
CA CYS A 142 -2.23 -34.25 -18.27
C CYS A 142 -0.92 -34.09 -19.04
#